data_AF-A9EUS9-F1
#
_entry.id   AF-A9EUS9-F1
#
_cell.length_a   1.000
_cell.length_b   1.000
_cell.length_c   1.000
_cell.angle_alpha   90.00
_cell.angle_beta   90.00
_cell.angle_gamma   90.00
#
_symmetry.space_group_name_H-M   'P 1'
#
loop_
_entity.id
_entity.type
_entity.pdbx_description
1 polymer ?
#
loop_
_entity_poly.entity_id
_entity_poly.type
_entity_poly.pdbx_seq_one_letter_code
_entity_poly.pdbx_strand_id
1 'polypeptide(L)'
;MDLPPCIEMRRAVKHRAVQRGTSATASVGLGTFGALAAFGALVALVAACGDGGDDGTGAARGPCGGVFCAADQYCNYPPGDCGEGGVVPGNYGICQERPTSCDTATPREICACDGRPYANACEVARAGVSVGNGEECAGAAPPGTFACGSYFCRSDGEYCQTIEDQHDELFRLPPQSSCKAVAVACAPEPSCACLIEVVEPAGSSDKRECTTAPICTQDASGNFALRCAGDLY
;
A
#
# COMPACT_ATOMS: atom_id res chain seq x y z
N MET A 1 9.00 -37.35 -29.79
CA MET A 1 8.42 -36.61 -28.64
C MET A 1 8.86 -35.18 -28.83
N ASP A 2 8.14 -34.49 -29.70
CA ASP A 2 8.44 -33.16 -30.21
C ASP A 2 8.05 -32.11 -29.17
N LEU A 3 9.02 -31.27 -28.81
CA LEU A 3 8.83 -30.11 -27.93
C LEU A 3 8.40 -28.88 -28.76
N PRO A 4 7.48 -28.03 -28.25
CA PRO A 4 6.88 -26.93 -29.00
C PRO A 4 7.81 -25.69 -29.20
N PRO A 5 7.64 -24.95 -30.30
CA PRO A 5 8.52 -23.85 -30.72
C PRO A 5 8.05 -22.48 -30.19
N CYS A 6 8.37 -22.14 -28.94
CA CYS A 6 8.11 -20.78 -28.41
C CYS A 6 9.34 -20.09 -27.78
N ILE A 7 10.55 -20.64 -27.94
CA ILE A 7 11.78 -20.12 -27.28
C ILE A 7 12.70 -19.32 -28.23
N GLU A 8 12.43 -19.25 -29.54
CA GLU A 8 13.31 -18.59 -30.53
C GLU A 8 12.72 -17.29 -31.13
N MET A 9 12.13 -16.40 -30.30
CA MET A 9 11.71 -15.06 -30.76
C MET A 9 12.07 -13.90 -29.80
N ARG A 10 13.10 -14.05 -28.95
CA ARG A 10 13.61 -12.92 -28.12
C ARG A 10 14.99 -12.39 -28.49
N ARG A 11 15.55 -12.76 -29.65
CA ARG A 11 16.86 -12.23 -30.11
C ARG A 11 16.85 -11.29 -31.32
N ALA A 12 15.71 -11.08 -31.99
CA ALA A 12 15.68 -10.31 -33.26
C ALA A 12 15.24 -8.83 -33.15
N VAL A 13 14.84 -8.33 -31.98
CA VAL A 13 14.31 -6.94 -31.86
C VAL A 13 15.37 -5.91 -31.43
N LYS A 14 16.56 -6.34 -30.96
CA LYS A 14 17.55 -5.41 -30.36
C LYS A 14 18.51 -4.71 -31.33
N HIS A 15 18.41 -4.91 -32.65
CA HIS A 15 19.40 -4.38 -33.61
C HIS A 15 18.91 -3.37 -34.67
N ARG A 16 17.65 -2.89 -34.63
CA ARG A 16 17.16 -1.90 -35.64
C ARG A 16 16.85 -0.49 -35.13
N ALA A 17 17.32 -0.12 -33.94
CA ALA A 17 17.10 1.22 -33.37
C ALA A 17 18.27 2.22 -33.52
N VAL A 18 19.25 1.95 -34.40
CA VAL A 18 20.48 2.80 -34.51
C VAL A 18 20.70 3.41 -35.90
N GLN A 19 19.67 3.59 -36.75
CA GLN A 19 19.81 4.50 -37.90
C GLN A 19 18.56 5.35 -38.12
N ARG A 20 18.45 6.41 -37.30
CA ARG A 20 17.82 7.67 -37.73
C ARG A 20 18.85 8.45 -38.57
N GLY A 21 18.41 8.96 -39.71
CA GLY A 21 19.07 10.09 -40.38
C GLY A 21 19.22 9.89 -41.87
N THR A 22 18.23 10.34 -42.65
CA THR A 22 18.43 11.30 -43.75
C THR A 22 17.13 11.46 -44.55
N SER A 23 16.74 12.72 -44.71
CA SER A 23 15.59 13.18 -45.48
C SER A 23 15.88 13.12 -46.99
N ALA A 24 14.94 12.63 -47.81
CA ALA A 24 14.85 13.04 -49.23
C ALA A 24 13.51 12.60 -49.86
N THR A 25 12.64 13.59 -50.07
CA THR A 25 11.69 13.78 -51.20
C THR A 25 11.36 12.59 -52.11
N ALA A 26 10.10 12.15 -52.07
CA ALA A 26 9.49 11.27 -53.08
C ALA A 26 8.98 12.09 -54.27
N SER A 27 9.51 11.83 -55.47
CA SER A 27 9.00 12.32 -56.75
C SER A 27 8.15 11.25 -57.43
N VAL A 28 6.97 11.68 -57.88
CA VAL A 28 5.92 10.92 -58.57
C VAL A 28 6.41 10.39 -59.92
N GLY A 29 6.18 9.10 -60.17
CA GLY A 29 6.34 8.46 -61.49
C GLY A 29 5.04 7.83 -61.95
N LEU A 30 4.34 8.50 -62.88
CA LEU A 30 3.21 7.97 -63.64
C LEU A 30 3.71 6.85 -64.58
N GLY A 31 3.05 5.70 -64.53
CA GLY A 31 3.24 4.61 -65.48
C GLY A 31 1.92 3.90 -65.73
N THR A 32 1.29 4.22 -66.86
CA THR A 32 0.03 3.69 -67.38
C THR A 32 0.18 2.32 -68.06
N PHE A 33 -0.97 1.66 -68.27
CA PHE A 33 -1.28 0.47 -69.09
C PHE A 33 -0.97 -0.89 -68.41
N GLY A 34 -1.89 -1.85 -68.29
CA GLY A 34 -3.21 -2.02 -68.86
C GLY A 34 -3.70 -3.46 -68.60
N ALA A 35 -4.91 -3.73 -69.08
CA ALA A 35 -5.57 -5.03 -69.25
C ALA A 35 -6.54 -5.48 -68.13
N LEU A 36 -7.79 -5.50 -68.56
CA LEU A 36 -8.98 -6.10 -67.96
C LEU A 36 -8.82 -7.61 -67.71
N ALA A 37 -9.46 -8.10 -66.66
CA ALA A 37 -10.46 -9.19 -66.67
C ALA A 37 -10.39 -10.02 -65.39
N ALA A 38 -11.48 -9.96 -64.60
CA ALA A 38 -12.08 -11.02 -63.78
C ALA A 38 -12.57 -10.46 -62.43
N PHE A 39 -13.70 -9.75 -62.48
CA PHE A 39 -14.63 -9.76 -61.36
C PHE A 39 -15.20 -11.18 -61.24
N GLY A 40 -15.06 -11.81 -60.09
CA GLY A 40 -15.83 -13.02 -59.75
C GLY A 40 -15.03 -14.12 -59.08
N ALA A 41 -14.75 -13.96 -57.78
CA ALA A 41 -14.77 -14.99 -56.73
C ALA A 41 -14.03 -14.49 -55.49
N LEU A 42 -14.59 -13.51 -54.77
CA LEU A 42 -14.13 -13.09 -53.44
C LEU A 42 -15.10 -13.53 -52.34
N VAL A 43 -15.71 -14.71 -52.47
CA VAL A 43 -16.60 -15.25 -51.44
C VAL A 43 -16.35 -16.76 -51.33
N ALA A 44 -16.23 -17.22 -50.09
CA ALA A 44 -16.03 -18.60 -49.64
C ALA A 44 -14.56 -19.06 -49.51
N LEU A 45 -13.91 -18.67 -48.39
CA LEU A 45 -13.03 -19.56 -47.59
C LEU A 45 -12.55 -18.90 -46.27
N VAL A 46 -13.46 -18.30 -45.50
CA VAL A 46 -13.21 -18.01 -44.07
C VAL A 46 -14.41 -18.52 -43.27
N ALA A 47 -14.52 -19.83 -43.18
CA ALA A 47 -15.49 -20.52 -42.32
C ALA A 47 -14.77 -21.66 -41.61
N ALA A 48 -13.83 -21.32 -40.71
CA ALA A 48 -13.28 -22.23 -39.70
C ALA A 48 -12.36 -21.47 -38.74
N CYS A 49 -12.90 -20.53 -37.96
CA CYS A 49 -12.35 -20.18 -36.65
C CYS A 49 -13.50 -19.69 -35.77
N GLY A 50 -13.97 -20.58 -34.89
CA GLY A 50 -14.62 -20.29 -33.61
C GLY A 50 -15.74 -19.27 -33.61
N ASP A 51 -16.97 -19.75 -33.78
CA ASP A 51 -18.14 -19.07 -33.24
C ASP A 51 -18.17 -19.23 -31.70
N GLY A 52 -18.35 -18.11 -31.01
CA GLY A 52 -19.17 -18.02 -29.80
C GLY A 52 -18.67 -18.71 -28.53
N GLY A 53 -18.05 -17.93 -27.65
CA GLY A 53 -17.88 -18.31 -26.25
C GLY A 53 -16.90 -17.46 -25.45
N ASP A 54 -16.73 -16.18 -25.78
CA ASP A 54 -16.20 -15.22 -24.81
C ASP A 54 -17.35 -14.91 -23.86
N ASP A 55 -17.51 -15.71 -22.81
CA ASP A 55 -18.30 -15.34 -21.63
C ASP A 55 -17.55 -14.21 -20.92
N GLY A 56 -17.61 -13.03 -21.54
CA GLY A 56 -17.12 -11.76 -21.08
C GLY A 56 -17.92 -11.25 -19.88
N THR A 57 -18.05 -12.05 -18.83
CA THR A 57 -18.10 -11.47 -17.49
C THR A 57 -16.66 -11.29 -17.05
N GLY A 58 -16.00 -10.26 -17.59
CA GLY A 58 -14.93 -9.58 -16.88
C GLY A 58 -15.55 -8.99 -15.61
N ALA A 59 -15.83 -9.85 -14.61
CA ALA A 59 -16.36 -9.45 -13.33
C ALA A 59 -15.45 -8.34 -12.85
N ALA A 60 -16.02 -7.14 -12.67
CA ALA A 60 -15.27 -5.99 -12.19
C ALA A 60 -14.49 -6.45 -10.95
N ARG A 61 -13.16 -6.34 -11.00
CA ARG A 61 -12.33 -6.67 -9.85
C ARG A 61 -12.77 -5.75 -8.73
N GLY A 62 -13.23 -6.35 -7.63
CA GLY A 62 -13.70 -5.58 -6.49
C GLY A 62 -12.53 -4.85 -5.79
N PRO A 63 -12.85 -3.84 -4.96
CA PRO A 63 -11.84 -2.97 -4.37
C PRO A 63 -10.93 -3.70 -3.37
N CYS A 64 -11.38 -4.82 -2.81
CA CYS A 64 -10.66 -5.56 -1.80
C CYS A 64 -9.80 -6.66 -2.41
N GLY A 65 -8.58 -6.33 -2.86
CA GLY A 65 -7.69 -7.32 -3.46
C GLY A 65 -8.29 -8.02 -4.70
N GLY A 66 -9.21 -7.35 -5.40
CA GLY A 66 -9.92 -7.89 -6.57
C GLY A 66 -11.28 -8.53 -6.28
N VAL A 67 -11.74 -8.54 -5.02
CA VAL A 67 -13.05 -9.07 -4.64
C VAL A 67 -13.95 -8.02 -3.97
N PHE A 68 -15.25 -8.28 -3.97
CA PHE A 68 -16.22 -7.55 -3.15
C PHE A 68 -16.49 -8.37 -1.88
N CYS A 69 -16.35 -7.73 -0.72
CA CYS A 69 -16.66 -8.38 0.54
C CYS A 69 -18.17 -8.55 0.72
N ALA A 70 -18.58 -9.53 1.52
CA ALA A 70 -19.98 -9.69 1.91
C ALA A 70 -20.48 -8.48 2.73
N ALA A 71 -21.80 -8.34 2.86
CA ALA A 71 -22.41 -7.17 3.51
C ALA A 71 -22.08 -7.04 5.03
N ASP A 72 -21.78 -8.17 5.66
CA ASP A 72 -21.34 -8.30 7.05
C ASP A 72 -19.81 -8.29 7.20
N GLN A 73 -19.08 -8.04 6.09
CA GLN A 73 -17.63 -7.96 6.06
C GLN A 73 -17.18 -6.55 5.67
N TYR A 74 -15.91 -6.28 5.93
CA TYR A 74 -15.23 -5.07 5.50
C TYR A 74 -13.91 -5.43 4.85
N CYS A 75 -13.42 -4.54 3.99
CA CYS A 75 -12.10 -4.72 3.43
C CYS A 75 -11.05 -4.20 4.40
N ASN A 76 -10.25 -5.09 4.96
CA ASN A 76 -9.11 -4.71 5.79
C ASN A 76 -7.85 -4.58 4.92
N TYR A 77 -7.43 -3.34 4.67
CA TYR A 77 -6.14 -3.05 4.04
C TYR A 77 -5.03 -3.08 5.08
N PRO A 78 -3.76 -3.25 4.66
CA PRO A 78 -2.65 -2.94 5.55
C PRO A 78 -2.80 -1.52 6.12
N PRO A 79 -2.49 -1.30 7.40
CA PRO A 79 -2.69 0.00 8.04
C PRO A 79 -2.04 1.12 7.24
N GLY A 80 -2.82 2.15 6.90
CA GLY A 80 -2.32 3.31 6.18
C GLY A 80 -2.39 3.27 4.66
N ASP A 81 -2.76 2.14 4.06
CA ASP A 81 -2.87 2.03 2.60
C ASP A 81 -4.21 2.54 2.06
N CYS A 82 -5.29 2.42 2.84
CA CYS A 82 -6.65 2.85 2.48
C CYS A 82 -7.17 2.44 1.09
N GLY A 83 -6.57 1.40 0.49
CA GLY A 83 -6.88 0.94 -0.87
C GLY A 83 -6.26 1.78 -1.99
N GLU A 84 -5.41 2.77 -1.69
CA GLU A 84 -4.76 3.62 -2.69
C GLU A 84 -3.70 2.90 -3.52
N GLY A 85 -3.17 1.77 -3.04
CA GLY A 85 -2.27 0.93 -3.84
C GLY A 85 -2.95 0.27 -5.05
N GLY A 86 -4.28 0.07 -5.03
CA GLY A 86 -4.92 -0.82 -5.99
C GLY A 86 -4.31 -2.23 -5.97
N VAL A 87 -4.56 -3.04 -7.02
CA VAL A 87 -4.02 -4.41 -7.12
C VAL A 87 -2.52 -4.39 -7.49
N VAL A 88 -1.65 -3.86 -6.63
CA VAL A 88 -0.21 -4.13 -6.69
C VAL A 88 0.09 -5.48 -6.02
N PRO A 89 1.11 -6.23 -6.46
CA PRO A 89 1.62 -7.35 -5.69
C PRO A 89 2.08 -6.83 -4.31
N GLY A 90 1.33 -7.17 -3.25
CA GLY A 90 1.60 -6.73 -1.88
C GLY A 90 0.52 -5.87 -1.22
N ASN A 91 -0.36 -5.22 -2.00
CA ASN A 91 -1.46 -4.42 -1.45
C ASN A 91 -2.80 -5.13 -1.72
N TYR A 92 -3.05 -6.19 -0.93
CA TYR A 92 -4.27 -6.96 -1.00
C TYR A 92 -5.08 -6.71 0.27
N GLY A 93 -6.15 -5.95 0.14
CA GLY A 93 -7.17 -5.92 1.17
C GLY A 93 -7.74 -7.33 1.37
N ILE A 94 -7.98 -7.71 2.62
CA ILE A 94 -8.58 -8.99 2.99
C ILE A 94 -9.97 -8.72 3.55
N CYS A 95 -10.98 -9.40 3.03
CA CYS A 95 -12.31 -9.34 3.61
C CYS A 95 -12.30 -9.96 5.01
N GLN A 96 -12.66 -9.17 6.01
CA GLN A 96 -12.78 -9.60 7.40
C GLN A 96 -14.20 -9.36 7.90
N GLU A 97 -14.66 -10.18 8.84
CA GLU A 97 -15.98 -10.01 9.47
C GLU A 97 -16.03 -8.71 10.28
N ARG A 98 -17.17 -8.05 10.24
CA ARG A 98 -17.43 -6.86 11.05
C ARG A 98 -17.79 -7.29 12.47
N PRO A 99 -17.08 -6.81 13.50
CA PRO A 99 -17.44 -7.09 14.88
C PRO A 99 -18.86 -6.61 15.20
N THR A 100 -19.62 -7.40 15.96
CA THR A 100 -20.97 -7.02 16.41
C THR A 100 -20.95 -6.15 17.67
N SER A 101 -19.88 -6.24 18.46
CA SER A 101 -19.61 -5.43 19.64
C SER A 101 -18.13 -5.13 19.75
N CYS A 102 -17.78 -4.05 20.46
CA CYS A 102 -16.41 -3.68 20.75
C CYS A 102 -16.27 -3.36 22.23
N ASP A 103 -15.10 -3.68 22.79
CA ASP A 103 -14.75 -3.22 24.12
C ASP A 103 -14.57 -1.71 24.14
N THR A 104 -15.11 -1.06 25.17
CA THR A 104 -15.04 0.38 25.40
C THR A 104 -14.32 0.73 26.69
N ALA A 105 -13.77 -0.25 27.42
CA ALA A 105 -13.09 -0.04 28.70
C ALA A 105 -11.75 0.69 28.54
N THR A 106 -11.04 0.46 27.43
CA THR A 106 -9.71 1.04 27.16
C THR A 106 -9.62 1.60 25.74
N PRO A 107 -10.39 2.68 25.43
CA PRO A 107 -10.36 3.27 24.11
C PRO A 107 -8.97 3.83 23.79
N ARG A 108 -8.54 3.62 22.56
CA ARG A 108 -7.36 4.23 21.95
C ARG A 108 -7.81 4.78 20.62
N GLU A 109 -7.88 6.09 20.51
CA GLU A 109 -8.45 6.72 19.33
C GLU A 109 -7.57 6.48 18.10
N ILE A 110 -8.23 6.18 16.97
CA ILE A 110 -7.58 5.81 15.71
C ILE A 110 -8.22 6.55 14.56
N CYS A 111 -7.40 7.08 13.67
CA CYS A 111 -7.83 7.60 12.39
C CYS A 111 -8.15 6.48 11.40
N ALA A 112 -9.34 6.49 10.82
CA ALA A 112 -9.74 5.55 9.78
C ALA A 112 -9.63 6.18 8.38
N CYS A 113 -9.62 5.32 7.37
CA CYS A 113 -9.56 5.71 5.96
C CYS A 113 -10.73 6.58 5.46
N ASP A 114 -11.82 6.67 6.22
CA ASP A 114 -12.94 7.57 5.92
C ASP A 114 -12.70 9.01 6.45
N GLY A 115 -11.51 9.29 6.99
CA GLY A 115 -11.10 10.59 7.53
C GLY A 115 -11.68 10.88 8.91
N ARG A 116 -12.20 9.88 9.63
CA ARG A 116 -12.83 10.07 10.94
C ARG A 116 -12.03 9.37 12.04
N PRO A 117 -11.89 10.00 13.22
CA PRO A 117 -11.39 9.32 14.40
C PRO A 117 -12.47 8.40 14.98
N TYR A 118 -12.07 7.19 15.35
CA TYR A 118 -12.89 6.20 16.06
C TYR A 118 -12.26 5.91 17.42
N ALA A 119 -13.08 5.49 18.39
CA ALA A 119 -12.62 5.27 19.76
C ALA A 119 -11.61 4.11 19.92
N ASN A 120 -11.57 3.16 18.97
CA ASN A 120 -10.58 2.09 18.87
C ASN A 120 -10.65 1.38 17.51
N ALA A 121 -9.69 0.49 17.24
CA ALA A 121 -9.61 -0.28 15.98
C ALA A 121 -10.83 -1.18 15.74
N CYS A 122 -11.43 -1.72 16.80
CA CYS A 122 -12.64 -2.51 16.67
C CYS A 122 -13.81 -1.65 16.16
N GLU A 123 -13.94 -0.41 16.64
CA GLU A 123 -14.96 0.52 16.16
C GLU A 123 -14.79 0.86 14.67
N VAL A 124 -13.55 0.98 14.20
CA VAL A 124 -13.22 1.13 12.77
C VAL A 124 -13.71 -0.07 11.96
N ALA A 125 -13.34 -1.28 12.39
CA ALA A 125 -13.76 -2.53 11.75
C ALA A 125 -15.29 -2.71 11.79
N ARG A 126 -15.94 -2.35 12.91
CA ARG A 126 -17.40 -2.41 13.05
C ARG A 126 -18.10 -1.43 12.11
N ALA A 127 -17.53 -0.25 11.90
CA ALA A 127 -18.01 0.72 10.91
C ALA A 127 -17.81 0.26 9.46
N GLY A 128 -16.98 -0.78 9.25
CA GLY A 128 -16.71 -1.35 7.95
C GLY A 128 -15.63 -0.60 7.16
N VAL A 129 -14.73 0.08 7.87
CA VAL A 129 -13.64 0.89 7.31
C VAL A 129 -12.31 0.27 7.76
N SER A 130 -11.23 0.50 7.02
CA SER A 130 -9.88 0.10 7.43
C SER A 130 -9.18 1.24 8.19
N VAL A 131 -8.12 0.90 8.92
CA VAL A 131 -7.31 1.86 9.67
C VAL A 131 -6.44 2.65 8.69
N GLY A 132 -6.49 3.98 8.82
CA GLY A 132 -5.72 4.91 7.98
C GLY A 132 -4.27 5.03 8.40
N ASN A 133 -3.57 6.04 7.88
CA ASN A 133 -2.20 6.39 8.26
C ASN A 133 -2.16 7.59 9.22
N GLY A 134 -3.30 8.24 9.45
CA GLY A 134 -3.43 9.40 10.33
C GLY A 134 -3.64 10.70 9.58
N GLU A 135 -3.12 10.81 8.35
CA GLU A 135 -3.22 12.02 7.53
C GLU A 135 -4.67 12.27 7.07
N GLU A 136 -5.48 11.22 6.94
CA GLU A 136 -6.87 11.30 6.51
C GLU A 136 -7.73 12.14 7.46
N CYS A 137 -7.35 12.18 8.74
CA CYS A 137 -8.09 12.92 9.76
C CYS A 137 -7.70 14.40 9.82
N ALA A 138 -6.71 14.87 9.04
CA ALA A 138 -6.36 16.28 8.85
C ALA A 138 -6.28 17.11 10.16
N GLY A 139 -5.77 16.53 11.25
CA GLY A 139 -5.67 17.20 12.54
C GLY A 139 -6.93 17.18 13.40
N ALA A 140 -7.93 16.35 13.08
CA ALA A 140 -9.07 16.03 13.96
C ALA A 140 -8.65 15.19 15.19
N ALA A 141 -7.43 15.41 15.68
CA ALA A 141 -6.91 14.82 16.89
C ALA A 141 -7.81 15.24 18.07
N PRO A 142 -8.27 14.27 18.88
CA PRO A 142 -9.03 14.56 20.08
C PRO A 142 -8.24 15.47 21.05
N PRO A 143 -8.91 16.34 21.83
CA PRO A 143 -8.22 17.24 22.75
C PRO A 143 -7.31 16.51 23.73
N GLY A 144 -6.10 17.02 23.96
CA GLY A 144 -5.11 16.38 24.83
C GLY A 144 -4.39 15.19 24.19
N THR A 145 -4.47 15.05 22.88
CA THR A 145 -3.76 14.01 22.11
C THR A 145 -2.95 14.61 20.97
N PHE A 146 -2.00 13.84 20.46
CA PHE A 146 -1.21 14.13 19.27
C PHE A 146 -1.08 12.89 18.38
N ALA A 147 -0.84 13.10 17.08
CA ALA A 147 -0.80 12.01 16.10
C ALA A 147 0.45 11.12 16.27
N CYS A 148 0.26 9.82 16.10
CA CYS A 148 1.30 8.79 16.09
C CYS A 148 0.96 7.71 15.07
N GLY A 149 1.29 7.99 13.80
CA GLY A 149 0.71 7.27 12.68
C GLY A 149 -0.82 7.40 12.73
N SER A 150 -1.51 6.26 12.69
CA SER A 150 -2.97 6.21 12.79
C SER A 150 -3.53 6.38 14.20
N TYR A 151 -2.70 6.31 15.23
CA TYR A 151 -3.11 6.44 16.62
C TYR A 151 -3.03 7.88 17.12
N PHE A 152 -3.79 8.17 18.17
CA PHE A 152 -3.64 9.39 18.95
C PHE A 152 -3.06 9.06 20.34
N CYS A 153 -1.86 9.55 20.61
CA CYS A 153 -1.18 9.41 21.90
C CYS A 153 -1.53 10.57 22.81
N ARG A 154 -1.62 10.33 24.12
CA ARG A 154 -1.93 11.38 25.09
C ARG A 154 -0.72 12.29 25.29
N SER A 155 -0.94 13.59 25.27
CA SER A 155 0.13 14.56 25.51
C SER A 155 0.61 14.57 26.97
N ASP A 156 -0.17 14.01 27.91
CA ASP A 156 0.08 14.04 29.36
C ASP A 156 0.82 12.81 29.89
N GLY A 157 1.84 12.35 29.17
CA GLY A 157 2.72 11.27 29.64
C GLY A 157 2.89 10.12 28.66
N GLU A 158 2.57 10.30 27.39
CA GLU A 158 2.96 9.36 26.32
C GLU A 158 3.89 10.04 25.29
N TYR A 159 4.67 9.21 24.60
CA TYR A 159 5.42 9.57 23.41
C TYR A 159 5.05 8.62 22.27
N CYS A 160 5.18 9.10 21.03
CA CYS A 160 5.01 8.24 19.86
C CYS A 160 6.29 7.45 19.60
N GLN A 161 6.20 6.13 19.52
CA GLN A 161 7.29 5.30 19.04
C GLN A 161 6.92 4.74 17.67
N THR A 162 7.80 4.93 16.69
CA THR A 162 7.67 4.35 15.35
C THR A 162 8.86 3.42 15.07
N ILE A 163 8.54 2.18 14.74
CA ILE A 163 9.51 1.14 14.37
C ILE A 163 9.41 0.89 12.88
N GLU A 164 10.53 1.08 12.19
CA GLU A 164 10.68 0.82 10.76
C GLU A 164 11.35 -0.54 10.54
N ASP A 165 10.93 -1.27 9.51
CA ASP A 165 11.57 -2.52 9.14
C ASP A 165 12.97 -2.26 8.56
N GLN A 166 13.97 -3.05 8.98
CA GLN A 166 15.34 -2.90 8.45
C GLN A 166 15.51 -3.44 7.02
N HIS A 167 14.56 -4.23 6.52
CA HIS A 167 14.63 -4.92 5.24
C HIS A 167 13.78 -4.21 4.16
N ASP A 168 14.14 -2.97 3.84
CA ASP A 168 13.42 -2.10 2.89
C ASP A 168 13.54 -2.53 1.40
N GLU A 169 14.27 -3.60 1.09
CA GLU A 169 14.71 -3.90 -0.29
C GLU A 169 13.69 -4.69 -1.13
N LEU A 170 12.71 -5.39 -0.51
CA LEU A 170 11.79 -6.28 -1.26
C LEU A 170 10.32 -6.22 -0.82
N PHE A 171 10.05 -5.86 0.44
CA PHE A 171 8.69 -5.65 0.97
C PHE A 171 8.75 -4.55 2.03
N ARG A 172 8.52 -3.29 1.62
CA ARG A 172 8.40 -2.19 2.58
C ARG A 172 7.14 -2.39 3.40
N LEU A 173 7.27 -2.97 4.59
CA LEU A 173 6.18 -3.02 5.55
C LEU A 173 5.89 -1.59 6.04
N PRO A 174 4.61 -1.25 6.28
CA PRO A 174 4.29 0.03 6.89
C PRO A 174 4.95 0.11 8.28
N PRO A 175 5.45 1.29 8.66
CA PRO A 175 6.07 1.47 9.97
C PRO A 175 5.04 1.22 11.07
N GLN A 176 5.45 0.53 12.13
CA GLN A 176 4.59 0.28 13.27
C GLN A 176 4.69 1.44 14.26
N SER A 177 3.58 2.15 14.44
CA SER A 177 3.48 3.25 15.40
C SER A 177 2.72 2.79 16.65
N SER A 178 3.24 3.15 17.83
CA SER A 178 2.60 2.83 19.10
C SER A 178 2.80 3.96 20.12
N CYS A 179 1.80 4.14 20.98
CA CYS A 179 1.88 5.08 22.09
C CYS A 179 2.57 4.40 23.27
N LYS A 180 3.69 4.96 23.72
CA LYS A 180 4.45 4.47 24.86
C LYS A 180 4.38 5.46 26.01
N ALA A 181 4.20 4.95 27.23
CA ALA A 181 4.22 5.80 28.41
C ALA A 181 5.64 6.34 28.65
N VAL A 182 5.73 7.61 29.01
CA VAL A 182 6.98 8.19 29.52
C VAL A 182 7.32 7.48 30.82
N ALA A 183 8.52 6.91 30.90
CA ALA A 183 8.97 6.20 32.08
C ALA A 183 8.92 7.13 33.32
N VAL A 184 8.59 6.58 34.49
CA VAL A 184 8.49 7.34 35.74
C VAL A 184 9.79 8.11 36.04
N ALA A 185 10.94 7.56 35.65
CA ALA A 185 12.25 8.21 35.77
C ALA A 185 12.36 9.49 34.93
N CYS A 186 11.69 9.56 33.78
CA CYS A 186 11.68 10.71 32.87
C CYS A 186 10.50 11.65 33.11
N ALA A 187 9.50 11.27 33.90
CA ALA A 187 8.28 12.06 34.10
C ALA A 187 8.50 13.48 34.69
N PRO A 188 9.47 13.73 35.60
CA PRO A 188 9.69 15.08 36.15
C PRO A 188 10.22 16.08 35.12
N GLU A 189 11.11 15.62 34.23
CA GLU A 189 11.75 16.43 33.19
C GLU A 189 11.87 15.58 31.91
N PRO A 190 10.77 15.43 31.14
CA PRO A 190 10.81 14.62 29.94
C PRO A 190 11.69 15.31 28.89
N SER A 191 12.64 14.55 28.35
CA SER A 191 13.57 15.02 27.33
C SER A 191 13.94 13.88 26.39
N CYS A 192 14.34 14.23 25.17
CA CYS A 192 14.82 13.21 24.22
C CYS A 192 16.01 12.41 24.75
N ALA A 193 16.91 13.05 25.53
CA ALA A 193 18.02 12.34 26.15
C ALA A 193 17.52 11.24 27.10
N CYS A 194 16.59 11.57 28.00
CA CYS A 194 16.04 10.58 28.93
C CYS A 194 15.26 9.47 28.20
N LEU A 195 14.44 9.83 27.20
CA LEU A 195 13.66 8.85 26.43
C LEU A 195 14.55 7.87 25.65
N ILE A 196 15.65 8.34 25.08
CA ILE A 196 16.62 7.49 24.40
C ILE A 196 17.30 6.55 25.40
N GLU A 197 17.72 7.04 26.56
CA GLU A 197 18.37 6.23 27.59
C GLU A 197 17.47 5.11 28.14
N VAL A 198 16.17 5.37 28.34
CA VAL A 198 15.24 4.35 28.88
C VAL A 198 14.76 3.34 27.85
N VAL A 199 14.80 3.66 26.55
CA VAL A 199 14.56 2.69 25.46
C VAL A 199 15.77 1.77 25.27
N GLU A 200 16.93 2.12 25.85
CA GLU A 200 18.16 1.33 25.82
C GLU A 200 18.54 0.67 27.17
N PRO A 201 17.78 -0.28 27.73
CA PRO A 201 18.43 -1.28 28.55
C PRO A 201 19.15 -2.25 27.61
N ALA A 202 20.41 -1.95 27.29
CA ALA A 202 21.35 -2.93 26.75
C ALA A 202 21.40 -4.14 27.71
N GLY A 203 20.59 -5.16 27.44
CA GLY A 203 20.49 -6.37 28.27
C GLY A 203 19.09 -6.80 28.70
N SER A 204 17.98 -6.14 28.30
CA SER A 204 16.66 -6.74 28.51
C SER A 204 16.43 -7.86 27.50
N SER A 205 16.10 -9.05 28.01
CA SER A 205 15.64 -10.21 27.23
C SER A 205 14.29 -9.97 26.54
N ASP A 206 13.63 -8.87 26.86
CA ASP A 206 12.46 -8.37 26.15
C ASP A 206 12.94 -7.89 24.79
N LYS A 207 12.41 -8.53 23.73
CA LYS A 207 12.76 -8.30 22.32
C LYS A 207 13.06 -6.81 22.09
N ARG A 208 14.28 -6.51 21.66
CA ARG A 208 14.69 -5.15 21.27
C ARG A 208 13.68 -4.61 20.25
N GLU A 209 12.75 -3.76 20.70
CA GLU A 209 11.79 -3.09 19.82
C GLU A 209 12.53 -2.20 18.80
N CYS A 210 13.67 -1.63 19.22
CA CYS A 210 14.63 -0.94 18.36
C CYS A 210 15.93 -1.74 18.25
N THR A 211 16.35 -2.10 17.04
CA THR A 211 17.66 -2.71 16.76
C THR A 211 18.73 -1.67 16.39
N THR A 212 18.32 -0.45 16.04
CA THR A 212 19.21 0.72 15.84
C THR A 212 19.08 1.73 16.96
N ALA A 213 20.10 2.59 17.10
CA ALA A 213 20.01 3.76 17.96
C ALA A 213 18.77 4.60 17.60
N PRO A 214 17.89 4.92 18.56
CA PRO A 214 16.68 5.66 18.27
C PRO A 214 16.95 7.15 18.04
N ILE A 215 16.17 7.77 17.16
CA ILE A 215 16.15 9.21 16.92
C ILE A 215 14.91 9.77 17.62
N CYS A 216 15.11 10.68 18.56
CA CYS A 216 14.02 11.39 19.22
C CYS A 216 13.91 12.83 18.70
N THR A 217 12.67 13.27 18.51
CA THR A 217 12.31 14.66 18.19
C THR A 217 11.23 15.15 19.14
N GLN A 218 11.21 16.45 19.37
CA GLN A 218 10.17 17.13 20.13
C GLN A 218 9.53 18.19 19.24
N ASP A 219 8.19 18.17 19.14
CA ASP A 219 7.47 19.19 18.39
C ASP A 219 7.33 20.50 19.18
N ALA A 220 6.79 21.55 18.55
CA ALA A 220 6.58 22.85 19.19
C ALA A 220 5.55 22.82 20.34
N SER A 221 4.73 21.77 20.41
CA SER A 221 3.74 21.54 21.46
C SER A 221 4.31 20.74 22.64
N GLY A 222 5.58 20.31 22.54
CA GLY A 222 6.27 19.54 23.57
C GLY A 222 6.10 18.03 23.47
N ASN A 223 5.40 17.51 22.46
CA ASN A 223 5.19 16.07 22.28
C ASN A 223 6.45 15.42 21.70
N PHE A 224 6.74 14.20 22.16
CA PHE A 224 7.92 13.46 21.74
C PHE A 224 7.57 12.39 20.71
N ALA A 225 8.42 12.27 19.69
CA ALA A 225 8.38 11.19 18.71
C ALA A 225 9.75 10.53 18.63
N LEU A 226 9.78 9.21 18.85
CA LEU A 226 10.95 8.35 18.80
C LEU A 226 10.84 7.42 17.60
N ARG A 227 11.86 7.42 16.74
CA ARG A 227 11.93 6.59 15.54
C ARG A 227 13.14 5.70 15.60
N CYS A 228 12.99 4.44 15.27
CA CYS A 228 14.09 3.50 15.18
C CYS A 228 13.79 2.42 14.13
N ALA A 229 14.82 1.74 13.68
CA ALA A 229 14.64 0.52 12.92
C ALA A 229 14.64 -0.69 13.87
N GLY A 230 13.85 -1.70 13.56
CA GLY A 230 13.66 -2.90 14.37
C GLY A 230 13.36 -4.13 13.52
N ASP A 231 13.44 -5.31 14.12
CA ASP A 231 12.97 -6.54 13.48
C ASP A 231 11.47 -6.67 13.77
N LEU A 232 10.65 -6.53 12.73
CA LEU A 232 9.20 -6.66 12.83
C LEU A 232 8.73 -8.12 12.65
N TYR A 233 9.66 -9.08 12.57
CA TYR A 233 9.41 -10.52 12.35
C TYR A 233 9.62 -11.40 13.59
#